data_AF-A0A9Q8QFP9-F1
#
_entry.id   AF-A0A9Q8QFP9-F1
#
_cell.length_a   1.000
_cell.length_b   1.000
_cell.length_c   1.000
_cell.angle_alpha   90.00
_cell.angle_beta   90.00
_cell.angle_gamma   90.00
#
_symmetry.space_group_name_H-M   'P 1'
#
loop_
_entity.id
_entity.type
_entity.pdbx_description
1 polymer ?
#
loop_
_entity_poly.entity_id
_entity_poly.type
_entity_poly.pdbx_seq_one_letter_code
_entity_poly.pdbx_strand_id
1 'polypeptide(L)'
;MASDAATPAGYAQWSSWIASDHDDEGLVFRRFDNLAAVNLLYLQSEMMEIEKRLAAMDRESTRSLNPDAIAETFSLEALVAHCQPNHPRRPDAKERMDLILELRLKIKEYHEALLLRSRLAQLRRPNARVVGTLSDMMRQGGIYKIQGKARQYLEAENDLVALGPASHEDYLSQFLRKRLARAVCYLPHDPTPLFLLSCCELA
;
A
#
# COMPACT_ATOMS: atom_id res chain seq x y z
N MET A 1 37.12 17.41 -6.71
CA MET A 1 36.23 18.05 -5.72
C MET A 1 35.36 16.94 -5.15
N ALA A 2 35.45 16.63 -3.87
CA ALA A 2 34.59 15.61 -3.25
C ALA A 2 33.20 16.20 -3.01
N SER A 3 32.13 15.49 -3.37
CA SER A 3 30.78 15.86 -2.98
C SER A 3 30.55 15.48 -1.52
N ASP A 4 30.30 16.49 -0.68
CA ASP A 4 29.95 16.31 0.73
C ASP A 4 28.51 15.77 0.85
N ALA A 5 28.36 14.49 0.51
CA ALA A 5 27.10 13.78 0.51
C ALA A 5 26.72 13.42 1.95
N ALA A 6 26.09 14.38 2.64
CA ALA A 6 25.60 14.23 4.01
C ALA A 6 24.90 12.88 4.20
N THR A 7 25.38 12.09 5.17
CA THR A 7 24.94 10.70 5.37
C THR A 7 23.42 10.63 5.51
N PRO A 8 22.70 9.86 4.68
CA PRO A 8 21.26 9.81 4.73
C PRO A 8 20.79 9.32 6.10
N ALA A 9 19.77 9.98 6.64
CA ALA A 9 19.20 9.74 7.96
C ALA A 9 17.70 9.44 7.88
N GLY A 10 17.15 8.80 8.92
CA GLY A 10 15.73 8.47 8.98
C GLY A 10 15.30 7.53 7.85
N TYR A 11 14.14 7.83 7.24
CA TYR A 11 13.62 7.07 6.10
C TYR A 11 14.60 6.93 4.93
N ALA A 12 15.42 7.96 4.64
CA ALA A 12 16.41 7.89 3.57
C ALA A 12 17.53 6.89 3.87
N GLN A 13 17.92 6.73 5.14
CA GLN A 13 18.88 5.71 5.56
C GLN A 13 18.28 4.31 5.43
N TRP A 14 17.03 4.15 5.86
CA TRP A 14 16.33 2.87 5.80
C TRP A 14 16.07 2.42 4.36
N SER A 15 15.57 3.33 3.50
CA SER A 15 15.34 3.02 2.08
C SER A 15 16.64 2.65 1.37
N SER A 16 17.74 3.34 1.66
CA SER A 16 19.05 3.04 1.07
C SER A 16 19.63 1.69 1.51
N TRP A 17 19.26 1.15 2.68
CA TRP A 17 19.69 -0.19 3.11
C TRP A 17 18.74 -1.26 2.54
N ILE A 18 17.41 -1.13 2.69
CA ILE A 18 16.49 -2.16 2.14
C ILE A 18 16.55 -2.30 0.61
N ALA A 19 16.95 -1.24 -0.11
CA ALA A 19 17.16 -1.27 -1.57
C ALA A 19 18.62 -1.52 -1.99
N SER A 20 19.53 -1.85 -1.06
CA SER A 20 20.89 -2.32 -1.39
C SER A 20 21.00 -3.85 -1.49
N ASP A 21 19.91 -4.57 -1.20
CA ASP A 21 19.82 -6.01 -1.39
C ASP A 21 19.44 -6.34 -2.84
N HIS A 22 20.32 -7.07 -3.54
CA HIS A 22 20.16 -7.36 -4.98
C HIS A 22 19.04 -8.38 -5.26
N ASP A 23 18.65 -9.20 -4.29
CA ASP A 23 17.60 -10.21 -4.47
C ASP A 23 16.17 -9.66 -4.25
N ASP A 24 16.03 -8.36 -3.92
CA ASP A 24 14.79 -7.71 -3.44
C ASP A 24 14.14 -8.40 -2.21
N GLU A 25 14.81 -9.36 -1.56
CA GLU A 25 14.31 -10.05 -0.36
C GLU A 25 14.10 -9.05 0.80
N GLY A 26 14.96 -8.03 0.90
CA GLY A 26 14.86 -6.92 1.85
C GLY A 26 13.66 -5.98 1.67
N LEU A 27 12.94 -6.03 0.53
CA LEU A 27 11.77 -5.17 0.26
C LEU A 27 10.50 -5.66 0.97
N VAL A 28 10.54 -5.59 2.31
CA VAL A 28 9.45 -6.02 3.21
C VAL A 28 8.68 -4.83 3.76
N PHE A 29 7.37 -4.85 3.56
CA PHE A 29 6.43 -3.80 3.96
C PHE A 29 5.21 -4.39 4.69
N ARG A 30 4.35 -3.53 5.25
CA ARG A 30 3.04 -3.93 5.77
C ARG A 30 1.96 -3.88 4.68
N ARG A 31 1.07 -4.88 4.69
CA ARG A 31 -0.08 -5.01 3.80
C ARG A 31 -1.35 -4.33 4.35
N PHE A 32 -1.36 -4.00 5.64
CA PHE A 32 -2.44 -3.30 6.35
C PHE A 32 -3.81 -3.99 6.25
N ASP A 33 -3.83 -5.31 6.39
CA ASP A 33 -4.97 -6.21 6.17
C ASP A 33 -6.28 -5.74 6.84
N ASN A 34 -6.21 -5.34 8.11
CA ASN A 34 -7.37 -4.86 8.87
C ASN A 34 -7.88 -3.51 8.31
N LEU A 35 -6.99 -2.55 8.06
CA LEU A 35 -7.38 -1.24 7.52
C LEU A 35 -7.95 -1.35 6.09
N ALA A 36 -7.39 -2.24 5.27
CA ALA A 36 -7.91 -2.51 3.94
C ALA A 36 -9.30 -3.17 3.97
N ALA A 37 -9.55 -4.08 4.91
CA ALA A 37 -10.88 -4.67 5.13
C ALA A 37 -11.89 -3.62 5.63
N VAL A 38 -11.51 -2.78 6.59
CA VAL A 38 -12.34 -1.67 7.10
C VAL A 38 -12.68 -0.67 5.98
N ASN A 39 -11.72 -0.33 5.11
CA ASN A 39 -11.98 0.55 3.96
C ASN A 39 -12.98 -0.05 2.97
N LEU A 40 -12.88 -1.35 2.67
CA LEU A 40 -13.84 -2.06 1.83
C LEU A 40 -15.24 -2.12 2.45
N LEU A 41 -15.34 -2.28 3.78
CA LEU A 41 -16.61 -2.25 4.50
C LEU A 41 -17.27 -0.86 4.48
N TYR A 42 -16.49 0.22 4.60
CA TYR A 42 -17.03 1.57 4.44
C TYR A 42 -17.55 1.83 3.02
N LEU A 43 -16.75 1.53 1.99
CA LEU A 43 -17.19 1.67 0.59
C LEU A 43 -18.44 0.85 0.27
N GLN A 44 -18.53 -0.38 0.82
CA GLN A 44 -19.74 -1.20 0.69
C GLN A 44 -20.94 -0.55 1.40
N SER A 45 -20.77 -0.02 2.61
CA SER A 45 -21.84 0.66 3.35
C SER A 45 -22.31 1.95 2.67
N GLU A 46 -21.41 2.71 2.05
CA GLU A 46 -21.74 3.91 1.26
C GLU A 46 -22.62 3.55 0.06
N MET A 47 -22.22 2.54 -0.73
CA MET A 47 -23.00 2.06 -1.87
C MET A 47 -24.38 1.51 -1.46
N MET A 48 -24.47 0.76 -0.36
CA MET A 48 -25.75 0.22 0.14
C MET A 48 -26.73 1.32 0.57
N GLU A 49 -26.26 2.45 1.10
CA GLU A 49 -27.15 3.58 1.43
C GLU A 49 -27.59 4.34 0.17
N ILE A 50 -26.73 4.47 -0.84
CA ILE A 50 -27.10 5.07 -2.14
C ILE A 50 -28.11 4.17 -2.88
N GLU A 51 -27.89 2.86 -2.91
CA GLU A 51 -28.84 1.86 -3.44
C GLU A 51 -30.20 1.98 -2.73
N LYS A 52 -30.20 2.05 -1.40
CA LYS A 52 -31.40 2.21 -0.58
C LYS A 52 -32.14 3.52 -0.85
N ARG A 53 -31.44 4.64 -1.09
CA ARG A 53 -32.05 5.94 -1.47
C ARG A 53 -32.65 5.91 -2.87
N LEU A 54 -31.92 5.40 -3.87
CA LEU A 54 -32.44 5.26 -5.24
C LEU A 54 -33.66 4.32 -5.27
N ALA A 55 -33.61 3.18 -4.58
CA ALA A 55 -34.73 2.26 -4.45
C ALA A 55 -35.91 2.82 -3.63
N ALA A 56 -35.74 3.89 -2.86
CA ALA A 56 -36.85 4.64 -2.26
C ALA A 56 -37.48 5.57 -3.29
N MET A 57 -36.67 6.38 -4.00
CA MET A 57 -37.12 7.26 -5.08
C MET A 57 -37.88 6.50 -6.17
N ASP A 58 -37.41 5.31 -6.59
CA ASP A 58 -38.11 4.48 -7.57
C ASP A 58 -39.50 4.03 -7.10
N ARG A 59 -39.64 3.66 -5.82
CA ARG A 59 -40.93 3.27 -5.23
C ARG A 59 -41.87 4.46 -5.10
N GLU A 60 -41.35 5.65 -4.85
CA GLU A 60 -42.13 6.89 -4.75
C GLU A 60 -42.58 7.37 -6.13
N SER A 61 -41.69 7.43 -7.11
CA SER A 61 -42.02 7.67 -8.53
C SER A 61 -43.09 6.71 -9.04
N THR A 62 -42.93 5.40 -8.82
CA THR A 62 -43.88 4.36 -9.29
C THR A 62 -45.25 4.43 -8.59
N ARG A 63 -45.32 5.01 -7.37
CA ARG A 63 -46.58 5.25 -6.65
C ARG A 63 -47.22 6.60 -6.99
N SER A 64 -46.46 7.51 -7.60
CA SER A 64 -46.98 8.82 -8.00
C SER A 64 -47.91 8.69 -9.21
N LEU A 65 -48.87 9.61 -9.33
CA LEU A 65 -49.67 9.79 -10.53
C LEU A 65 -49.00 10.75 -11.55
N ASN A 66 -47.71 11.07 -11.35
CA ASN A 66 -46.99 12.01 -12.20
C ASN A 66 -46.24 11.24 -13.32
N PRO A 67 -46.61 11.40 -14.60
CA PRO A 67 -45.94 10.71 -15.71
C PRO A 67 -44.46 11.05 -15.81
N ASP A 68 -44.05 12.27 -15.44
CA ASP A 68 -42.65 12.72 -15.48
C ASP A 68 -41.78 11.91 -14.52
N ALA A 69 -42.29 11.67 -13.31
CA ALA A 69 -41.60 10.91 -12.26
C ALA A 69 -41.46 9.43 -12.61
N ILE A 70 -42.47 8.89 -13.31
CA ILE A 70 -42.44 7.53 -13.88
C ILE A 70 -41.41 7.48 -15.02
N ALA A 71 -41.39 8.47 -15.92
CA ALA A 71 -40.46 8.53 -17.06
C ALA A 71 -38.98 8.57 -16.62
N GLU A 72 -38.65 9.35 -15.58
CA GLU A 72 -37.30 9.39 -14.95
C GLU A 72 -36.80 8.03 -14.44
N THR A 73 -37.72 7.09 -14.18
CA THR A 73 -37.39 5.75 -13.68
C THR A 73 -37.02 4.79 -14.82
N PHE A 74 -37.50 5.06 -16.05
CA PHE A 74 -37.29 4.20 -17.22
C PHE A 74 -36.40 4.80 -18.31
N SER A 75 -36.15 6.12 -18.29
CA SER A 75 -35.31 6.83 -19.27
C SER A 75 -34.33 7.78 -18.60
N LEU A 76 -33.04 7.61 -18.94
CA LEU A 76 -31.98 8.53 -18.52
C LEU A 76 -32.07 9.86 -19.27
N GLU A 77 -32.59 9.84 -20.50
CA GLU A 77 -32.84 10.99 -21.35
C GLU A 77 -33.91 11.91 -20.72
N ALA A 78 -35.00 11.32 -20.22
CA ALA A 78 -36.02 12.02 -19.44
C ALA A 78 -35.41 12.64 -18.18
N LEU A 79 -34.64 11.87 -17.41
CA LEU A 79 -33.97 12.39 -16.20
C LEU A 79 -33.02 13.57 -16.51
N VAL A 80 -32.23 13.49 -17.58
CA VAL A 80 -31.34 14.58 -18.04
C VAL A 80 -32.12 15.81 -18.54
N ALA A 81 -33.27 15.62 -19.18
CA ALA A 81 -34.18 16.71 -19.53
C ALA A 81 -34.83 17.35 -18.30
N HIS A 82 -35.16 16.55 -17.28
CA HIS A 82 -35.80 17.04 -16.05
C HIS A 82 -34.82 17.76 -15.11
N CYS A 83 -33.51 17.56 -15.26
CA CYS A 83 -32.47 18.35 -14.59
C CYS A 83 -32.34 19.81 -15.09
N GLN A 84 -33.00 20.17 -16.20
CA GLN A 84 -32.84 21.49 -16.83
C GLN A 84 -33.41 22.64 -15.97
N PRO A 85 -32.87 23.88 -16.07
CA PRO A 85 -33.14 24.96 -15.12
C PRO A 85 -34.61 25.30 -14.83
N ASN A 86 -35.48 25.08 -15.82
CA ASN A 86 -36.89 25.51 -15.80
C ASN A 86 -37.88 24.35 -15.55
N HIS A 87 -37.41 23.12 -15.33
CA HIS A 87 -38.28 21.95 -15.16
C HIS A 87 -38.89 21.89 -13.75
N PRO A 88 -40.19 21.61 -13.57
CA PRO A 88 -40.81 21.58 -12.24
C PRO A 88 -40.21 20.51 -11.32
N ARG A 89 -39.81 19.36 -11.85
CA ARG A 89 -39.14 18.27 -11.09
C ARG A 89 -37.62 18.41 -10.96
N ARG A 90 -37.04 19.56 -11.33
CA ARG A 90 -35.59 19.79 -11.28
C ARG A 90 -34.90 19.42 -9.95
N PRO A 91 -35.42 19.76 -8.74
CA PRO A 91 -34.73 19.37 -7.50
C PRO A 91 -34.61 17.85 -7.39
N ASP A 92 -35.72 17.13 -7.50
CA ASP A 92 -35.81 15.67 -7.38
C ASP A 92 -34.94 14.97 -8.45
N ALA A 93 -35.07 15.41 -9.71
CA ALA A 93 -34.31 14.88 -10.84
C ALA A 93 -32.80 15.11 -10.67
N LYS A 94 -32.40 16.26 -10.12
CA LYS A 94 -31.00 16.56 -9.83
C LYS A 94 -30.47 15.69 -8.68
N GLU A 95 -31.21 15.54 -7.58
CA GLU A 95 -30.77 14.67 -6.47
C GLU A 95 -30.58 13.22 -6.95
N ARG A 96 -31.53 12.70 -7.73
CA ARG A 96 -31.44 11.38 -8.36
C ARG A 96 -30.24 11.26 -9.31
N MET A 97 -29.95 12.29 -10.11
CA MET A 97 -28.76 12.33 -10.97
C MET A 97 -27.45 12.38 -10.17
N ASP A 98 -27.37 13.24 -9.15
CA ASP A 98 -26.19 13.37 -8.29
C ASP A 98 -25.88 12.02 -7.61
N LEU A 99 -26.89 11.31 -7.08
CA LEU A 99 -26.75 9.97 -6.50
C LEU A 99 -26.30 8.91 -7.52
N ILE A 100 -26.79 8.95 -8.77
CA ILE A 100 -26.35 8.05 -9.84
C ILE A 100 -24.88 8.30 -10.21
N LEU A 101 -24.43 9.56 -10.19
CA LEU A 101 -23.02 9.92 -10.43
C LEU A 101 -22.12 9.49 -9.26
N GLU A 102 -22.56 9.70 -8.02
CA GLU A 102 -21.87 9.23 -6.81
C GLU A 102 -21.74 7.69 -6.81
N LEU A 103 -22.82 6.97 -7.10
CA LEU A 103 -22.80 5.50 -7.20
C LEU A 103 -21.81 4.99 -8.25
N ARG A 104 -21.74 5.64 -9.42
CA ARG A 104 -20.78 5.29 -10.49
C ARG A 104 -19.33 5.49 -10.06
N LEU A 105 -19.04 6.53 -9.28
CA LEU A 105 -17.71 6.74 -8.68
C LEU A 105 -17.41 5.66 -7.62
N LYS A 106 -18.35 5.41 -6.71
CA LYS A 106 -18.19 4.45 -5.60
C LYS A 106 -18.02 3.01 -6.06
N ILE A 107 -18.78 2.58 -7.07
CA ILE A 107 -18.59 1.26 -7.71
C ILE A 107 -17.18 1.12 -8.30
N LYS A 108 -16.64 2.18 -8.93
CA LYS A 108 -15.28 2.19 -9.45
C LYS A 108 -14.25 2.10 -8.31
N GLU A 109 -14.35 2.97 -7.29
CA GLU A 109 -13.47 2.97 -6.12
C GLU A 109 -13.43 1.59 -5.44
N TYR A 110 -14.60 0.96 -5.25
CA TYR A 110 -14.73 -0.35 -4.64
C TYR A 110 -14.13 -1.48 -5.50
N HIS A 111 -14.40 -1.50 -6.80
CA HIS A 111 -13.82 -2.52 -7.71
C HIS A 111 -12.30 -2.38 -7.85
N GLU A 112 -11.77 -1.16 -7.90
CA GLU A 112 -10.32 -0.91 -7.92
C GLU A 112 -9.69 -1.33 -6.58
N ALA A 113 -10.31 -1.00 -5.44
CA ALA A 113 -9.87 -1.45 -4.12
C ALA A 113 -9.88 -2.98 -3.97
N LEU A 114 -10.92 -3.68 -4.45
CA LEU A 114 -10.98 -5.15 -4.47
C LEU A 114 -9.89 -5.76 -5.34
N LEU A 115 -9.64 -5.22 -6.54
CA LEU A 115 -8.61 -5.73 -7.46
C LEU A 115 -7.19 -5.54 -6.87
N LEU A 116 -6.92 -4.37 -6.29
CA LEU A 116 -5.66 -4.11 -5.59
C LEU A 116 -5.51 -5.02 -4.36
N ARG A 117 -6.58 -5.21 -3.57
CA ARG A 117 -6.59 -6.10 -2.41
C ARG A 117 -6.32 -7.55 -2.80
N SER A 118 -6.91 -8.02 -3.90
CA SER A 118 -6.68 -9.37 -4.44
C SER A 118 -5.22 -9.58 -4.84
N ARG A 119 -4.62 -8.62 -5.56
CA ARG A 119 -3.19 -8.64 -5.92
C ARG A 119 -2.29 -8.65 -4.68
N LEU A 120 -2.56 -7.81 -3.69
CA LEU A 120 -1.82 -7.77 -2.42
C LEU A 120 -1.96 -9.08 -1.61
N ALA A 121 -3.09 -9.78 -1.71
CA ALA A 121 -3.28 -11.09 -1.07
C ALA A 121 -2.52 -12.23 -1.75
N GLN A 122 -2.19 -12.10 -3.05
CA GLN A 122 -1.37 -13.06 -3.80
C GLN A 122 0.14 -12.92 -3.53
N LEU A 123 0.59 -11.75 -3.07
CA LEU A 123 1.99 -11.53 -2.69
C LEU A 123 2.40 -12.41 -1.50
N ARG A 124 3.64 -12.90 -1.53
CA ARG A 124 4.16 -13.85 -0.53
C ARG A 124 4.49 -13.15 0.79
N ARG A 125 4.33 -13.88 1.89
CA ARG A 125 4.90 -13.49 3.19
C ARG A 125 6.43 -13.54 3.10
N PRO A 126 7.16 -12.63 3.77
CA PRO A 126 8.62 -12.66 3.80
C PRO A 126 9.15 -13.90 4.55
N ASN A 127 10.39 -14.29 4.25
CA ASN A 127 11.10 -15.32 5.00
C ASN A 127 11.41 -14.81 6.42
N ALA A 128 11.07 -15.58 7.46
CA ALA A 128 11.27 -15.17 8.86
C ALA A 128 12.75 -14.83 9.18
N ARG A 129 13.72 -15.44 8.48
CA ARG A 129 15.13 -15.06 8.62
C ARG A 129 15.40 -13.63 8.14
N VAL A 130 14.80 -13.24 7.02
CA VAL A 130 14.93 -11.88 6.46
C VAL A 130 14.28 -10.87 7.41
N VAL A 131 13.07 -11.14 7.92
CA VAL A 131 12.42 -10.29 8.94
C VAL A 131 13.29 -10.12 10.19
N GLY A 132 14.00 -11.17 10.62
CA GLY A 132 15.01 -11.11 11.67
C GLY A 132 16.15 -10.13 11.33
N THR A 133 16.86 -10.36 10.22
CA THR A 133 17.95 -9.49 9.74
C THR A 133 17.50 -8.03 9.59
N LEU A 134 16.30 -7.79 9.08
CA LEU A 134 15.70 -6.45 8.97
C LEU A 134 15.48 -5.83 10.37
N SER A 135 14.94 -6.59 11.32
CA SER A 135 14.73 -6.13 12.69
C SER A 135 16.04 -5.78 13.39
N ASP A 136 17.12 -6.49 13.07
CA ASP A 136 18.44 -6.27 13.66
C ASP A 136 19.15 -5.02 13.07
N MET A 137 19.20 -4.81 11.75
CA MET A 137 19.71 -3.52 11.17
C MET A 137 18.83 -2.33 11.60
N MET A 138 17.52 -2.52 11.78
CA MET A 138 16.64 -1.45 12.28
C MET A 138 17.01 -1.02 13.71
N ARG A 139 17.53 -1.94 14.53
CA ARG A 139 17.98 -1.71 15.93
C ARG A 139 19.49 -1.43 16.05
N GLN A 140 20.27 -1.66 15.00
CA GLN A 140 21.73 -1.57 15.01
C GLN A 140 22.23 -0.15 15.32
N GLY A 141 23.16 -0.05 16.27
CA GLY A 141 23.70 1.22 16.77
C GLY A 141 22.87 1.89 17.87
N GLY A 142 21.85 1.20 18.41
CA GLY A 142 21.07 1.67 19.56
C GLY A 142 20.04 2.79 19.26
N ILE A 143 20.03 3.31 18.04
CA ILE A 143 19.08 4.32 17.57
C ILE A 143 18.29 3.73 16.40
N TYR A 144 16.96 3.64 16.55
CA TYR A 144 16.10 3.14 15.47
C TYR A 144 16.23 4.01 14.21
N LYS A 145 16.46 3.34 13.07
CA LYS A 145 16.57 3.97 11.74
C LYS A 145 15.30 4.74 11.33
N ILE A 146 14.14 4.30 11.80
CA ILE A 146 12.84 4.98 11.67
C ILE A 146 12.25 5.14 13.08
N GLN A 147 11.63 6.29 13.36
CA GLN A 147 11.09 6.62 14.69
C GLN A 147 9.55 6.61 14.71
N GLY A 148 8.97 6.74 15.91
CA GLY A 148 7.51 6.75 16.10
C GLY A 148 6.86 5.39 15.82
N LYS A 149 5.58 5.39 15.44
CA LYS A 149 4.78 4.16 15.21
C LYS A 149 5.37 3.22 14.14
N ALA A 150 6.12 3.76 13.17
CA ALA A 150 6.72 2.97 12.10
C ALA A 150 7.90 2.11 12.57
N ARG A 151 8.57 2.43 13.68
CA ARG A 151 9.73 1.67 14.21
C ARG A 151 9.42 0.21 14.57
N GLN A 152 8.14 -0.15 14.66
CA GLN A 152 7.62 -1.47 15.05
C GLN A 152 6.90 -2.19 13.89
N TYR A 153 7.02 -1.71 12.64
CA TYR A 153 6.25 -2.29 11.52
C TYR A 153 6.59 -3.76 11.26
N LEU A 154 7.84 -4.16 11.50
CA LEU A 154 8.34 -5.54 11.35
C LEU A 154 7.82 -6.50 12.45
N GLU A 155 7.29 -5.98 13.56
CA GLU A 155 6.72 -6.80 14.65
C GLU A 155 5.33 -7.37 14.28
N ALA A 156 4.75 -6.93 13.16
CA ALA A 156 3.43 -7.34 12.68
C ALA A 156 3.46 -8.54 11.70
N GLU A 157 4.15 -9.63 12.07
CA GLU A 157 4.50 -10.77 11.18
C GLU A 157 3.41 -11.24 10.20
N ASN A 158 2.15 -11.36 10.66
CA ASN A 158 1.03 -11.83 9.84
C ASN A 158 0.55 -10.83 8.77
N ASP A 159 0.91 -9.55 8.91
CA ASP A 159 0.56 -8.43 8.04
C ASP A 159 1.76 -7.95 7.19
N LEU A 160 2.87 -8.71 7.18
CA LEU A 160 4.03 -8.42 6.34
C LEU A 160 3.94 -9.07 4.96
N VAL A 161 4.52 -8.37 3.98
CA VAL A 161 4.59 -8.79 2.58
C VAL A 161 5.96 -8.45 2.00
N ALA A 162 6.52 -9.36 1.18
CA ALA A 162 7.73 -9.10 0.39
C ALA A 162 7.34 -8.72 -1.05
N LEU A 163 8.05 -7.76 -1.65
CA LEU A 163 7.86 -7.37 -3.06
C LEU A 163 8.78 -8.11 -4.02
N GLY A 164 9.99 -8.49 -3.58
CA GLY A 164 10.93 -9.23 -4.40
C GLY A 164 10.39 -10.58 -4.86
N PRO A 165 10.88 -11.11 -6.01
CA PRO A 165 10.59 -12.48 -6.37
C PRO A 165 11.12 -13.37 -5.24
N ALA A 166 10.26 -14.22 -4.67
CA ALA A 166 10.74 -15.22 -3.73
C ALA A 166 11.73 -16.12 -4.46
N SER A 167 13.02 -15.94 -4.13
CA SER A 167 14.11 -16.68 -4.74
C SER A 167 13.79 -18.17 -4.68
N HIS A 168 14.04 -18.88 -5.78
CA HIS A 168 14.03 -20.33 -5.71
C HIS A 168 15.23 -20.70 -4.83
N GLU A 169 14.98 -20.92 -3.53
CA GLU A 169 16.01 -21.19 -2.54
C GLU A 169 16.65 -22.56 -2.81
N ASP A 170 17.48 -22.63 -3.85
CA ASP A 170 18.33 -23.77 -4.12
C ASP A 170 19.09 -24.09 -2.84
N TYR A 171 18.91 -25.31 -2.34
CA TYR A 171 19.39 -25.71 -1.02
C TYR A 171 20.91 -25.50 -0.85
N LEU A 172 21.66 -25.52 -1.96
CA LEU A 172 23.07 -25.15 -2.04
C LEU A 172 23.31 -23.67 -1.74
N SER A 173 22.57 -22.75 -2.37
CA SER A 173 22.62 -21.30 -2.11
C SER A 173 22.26 -21.00 -0.65
N GLN A 174 21.22 -21.66 -0.10
CA GLN A 174 20.88 -21.55 1.32
C GLN A 174 22.01 -22.06 2.24
N PHE A 175 22.67 -23.15 1.88
CA PHE A 175 23.80 -23.72 2.64
C PHE A 175 25.03 -22.82 2.61
N LEU A 176 25.39 -22.29 1.44
CA LEU A 176 26.51 -21.36 1.27
C LEU A 176 26.26 -20.03 2.01
N ARG A 177 25.07 -19.42 1.87
CA ARG A 177 24.67 -18.22 2.63
C ARG A 177 24.82 -18.44 4.14
N LYS A 178 24.30 -19.54 4.69
CA LYS A 178 24.43 -19.90 6.13
C LYS A 178 25.88 -20.07 6.58
N ARG A 179 26.75 -20.64 5.73
CA ARG A 179 28.16 -20.90 6.07
C ARG A 179 29.02 -19.64 5.98
N LEU A 180 28.76 -18.78 5.00
CA LEU A 180 29.48 -17.52 4.78
C LEU A 180 29.04 -16.41 5.73
N ALA A 181 27.74 -16.25 6.01
CA ALA A 181 27.25 -15.27 6.98
C ALA A 181 27.87 -15.51 8.38
N ARG A 182 27.98 -16.78 8.79
CA ARG A 182 28.72 -17.15 10.01
C ARG A 182 30.19 -16.73 9.98
N ALA A 183 30.87 -16.85 8.84
CA ALA A 183 32.28 -16.45 8.74
C ALA A 183 32.47 -14.93 8.85
N VAL A 184 31.59 -14.14 8.21
CA VAL A 184 31.65 -12.67 8.26
C VAL A 184 31.40 -12.14 9.68
N CYS A 185 30.46 -12.73 10.43
CA CYS A 185 30.19 -12.35 11.82
C CYS A 185 31.30 -12.72 12.83
N TYR A 186 32.36 -13.43 12.41
CA TYR A 186 33.49 -13.80 13.28
C TYR A 186 34.80 -13.04 13.00
N LEU A 187 34.81 -12.10 12.04
CA LEU A 187 35.94 -11.18 11.90
C LEU A 187 35.84 -10.09 12.99
N PRO A 188 36.84 -9.91 13.88
CA PRO A 188 36.83 -8.84 14.85
C PRO A 188 36.91 -7.49 14.13
N HIS A 189 36.03 -6.57 14.49
CA HIS A 189 35.93 -5.27 13.84
C HIS A 189 36.91 -4.27 14.48
N ASP A 190 38.22 -4.51 14.32
CA ASP A 190 39.27 -3.65 14.87
C ASP A 190 39.15 -2.20 14.35
N PRO A 191 39.04 -1.19 15.23
CA PRO A 191 38.81 0.20 14.83
C PRO A 191 40.10 1.04 14.92
N THR A 192 41.06 0.83 14.01
CA THR A 192 42.30 1.64 13.93
C THR A 192 42.51 2.23 12.53
N PRO A 193 42.42 3.57 12.35
CA PRO A 193 42.76 4.22 11.10
C PRO A 193 44.27 4.50 11.02
N LEU A 194 44.96 3.93 10.03
CA LEU A 194 46.34 4.29 9.70
C LEU A 194 46.47 4.81 8.26
N PHE A 195 46.48 6.14 8.16
CA PHE A 195 47.11 6.87 7.06
C PHE A 195 48.64 6.70 7.11
N LEU A 196 49.30 6.92 5.97
CA LEU A 196 50.78 7.02 5.79
C LEU A 196 51.53 5.71 6.07
N LEU A 197 52.21 5.09 5.10
CA LEU A 197 53.38 5.68 4.43
C LEU A 197 53.58 5.13 3.00
N SER A 198 53.82 6.04 2.06
CA SER A 198 54.29 5.73 0.71
C SER A 198 55.39 6.72 0.33
N CYS A 199 56.65 6.39 0.65
CA CYS A 199 57.86 7.03 0.12
C CYS A 199 59.10 6.24 0.56
N CYS A 200 59.96 5.86 -0.40
CA CYS A 200 61.37 5.47 -0.22
C CYS A 200 61.66 4.17 0.59
N GLU A 201 62.75 3.42 0.36
CA GLU A 201 63.80 3.50 -0.68
C GLU A 201 64.53 2.14 -0.88
N LEU A 202 65.27 2.04 -1.99
CA LEU A 202 66.49 1.22 -2.18
C LEU A 202 66.47 -0.30 -1.87
N ALA A 203 66.20 -1.08 -2.92
CA ALA A 203 67.18 -2.03 -3.48
C ALA A 203 66.91 -2.25 -4.98
#